data_AF-A0A352NDY7-F1
#
_entry.id   AF-A0A352NDY7-F1
#
_cell.length_a   1.000
_cell.length_b   1.000
_cell.length_c   1.000
_cell.angle_alpha   90.00
_cell.angle_beta   90.00
_cell.angle_gamma   90.00
#
_symmetry.space_group_name_H-M   'P 1'
#
loop_
_entity.id
_entity.type
_entity.pdbx_description
1 polymer ?
#
loop_
_entity_poly.entity_id
_entity_poly.type
_entity_poly.pdbx_seq_one_letter_code
_entity_poly.pdbx_strand_id
1 'polypeptide(L)' 'TIEALEKFIKSYPGTIILTSHDKAFVEKVADVHYEISEKKLRQVD' A
#
# COMPACT_ATOMS: atom_id res chain seq x y z
N THR A 1 0.84 -13.28 10.93
CA THR A 1 -0.44 -12.53 10.85
C THR A 1 -0.39 -11.47 9.78
N ILE A 2 0.64 -10.62 9.71
CA ILE A 2 0.86 -9.69 8.57
C ILE A 2 1.12 -10.43 7.25
N GLU A 3 1.93 -11.48 7.24
CA GLU A 3 2.25 -12.23 6.01
C GLU A 3 1.02 -12.84 5.32
N ALA A 4 -0.01 -13.24 6.10
CA ALA A 4 -1.25 -13.75 5.55
C ALA A 4 -2.06 -12.66 4.85
N LEU A 5 -2.06 -11.44 5.41
CA LEU A 5 -2.66 -10.26 4.81
C LEU A 5 -1.92 -9.84 3.54
N GLU A 6 -0.58 -9.81 3.57
CA GLU A 6 0.24 -9.53 2.38
C GLU A 6 -0.09 -10.51 1.24
N LYS A 7 -0.19 -11.81 1.55
CA LYS A 7 -0.58 -12.83 0.56
C LYS A 7 -1.98 -12.62 0.02
N PHE A 8 -2.95 -12.31 0.88
CA PHE A 8 -4.32 -12.02 0.46
C PHE A 8 -4.37 -10.83 -0.50
N ILE A 9 -3.73 -9.71 -0.14
CA ILE A 9 -3.70 -8.49 -0.96
C ILE A 9 -3.09 -8.79 -2.33
N LYS A 10 -1.94 -9.49 -2.37
CA LYS A 10 -1.27 -9.87 -3.62
C LYS A 10 -2.07 -10.84 -4.49
N SER A 11 -2.92 -11.66 -3.88
CA SER A 11 -3.77 -12.62 -4.62
C SER A 11 -5.10 -12.03 -5.08
N TYR A 12 -5.46 -10.83 -4.63
CA TYR A 12 -6.74 -10.24 -4.95
C TYR A 12 -6.75 -9.75 -6.41
N PRO A 13 -7.69 -10.20 -7.25
CA PRO A 13 -7.65 -9.93 -8.68
C PRO A 13 -8.09 -8.50 -9.05
N GLY A 14 -8.64 -7.73 -8.11
CA GLY A 14 -9.09 -6.36 -8.31
C GLY A 14 -8.10 -5.32 -7.80
N THR A 15 -8.45 -4.05 -7.97
CA THR A 15 -7.66 -2.94 -7.41
C THR A 15 -7.94 -2.76 -5.93
N ILE A 16 -6.87 -2.65 -5.14
CA ILE A 16 -6.95 -2.34 -3.71
C ILE A 16 -6.36 -0.95 -3.49
N ILE A 17 -7.12 -0.09 -2.79
CA ILE A 17 -6.60 1.14 -2.22
C ILE A 17 -6.47 0.91 -0.73
N LEU A 18 -5.26 1.07 -0.19
CA LEU A 18 -4.96 0.90 1.22
C LEU A 18 -4.18 2.09 1.75
N THR A 19 -4.27 2.31 3.05
CA THR A 19 -3.45 3.29 3.77
C THR A 19 -2.81 2.61 4.97
N SER A 20 -1.55 2.91 5.24
CA SER A 20 -0.82 2.39 6.39
C SER A 20 0.21 3.41 6.84
N HIS A 21 0.48 3.41 8.15
CA HIS A 21 1.62 4.14 8.72
C HIS A 21 2.93 3.34 8.67
N ASP A 22 2.86 2.04 8.35
CA ASP A 22 4.01 1.16 8.17
C ASP A 22 4.47 1.20 6.71
N LYS A 23 5.58 1.92 6.47
CA LYS A 23 6.18 2.07 5.14
C LYS A 23 6.65 0.73 4.55
N ALA A 24 7.26 -0.13 5.37
CA ALA A 24 7.79 -1.42 4.91
C ALA A 24 6.66 -2.37 4.47
N PHE A 25 5.49 -2.28 5.10
CA PHE A 25 4.32 -3.02 4.64
C PHE A 25 3.82 -2.50 3.28
N VAL A 26 3.66 -1.18 3.11
CA VAL A 26 3.21 -0.57 1.85
C VAL A 26 4.15 -0.94 0.70
N GLU A 27 5.47 -0.85 0.93
CA GLU A 27 6.50 -1.24 -0.05
C GLU A 27 6.41 -2.70 -0.49
N LYS A 28 5.96 -3.59 0.40
CA LYS A 28 5.83 -5.01 0.07
C LYS A 28 4.59 -5.35 -0.75
N VAL A 29 3.52 -4.56 -0.66
CA VAL A 29 2.19 -4.95 -1.18
C VAL A 29 1.61 -4.02 -2.24
N ALA A 30 2.03 -2.76 -2.30
CA ALA A 30 1.44 -1.76 -3.19
C ALA A 30 2.21 -1.67 -4.51
N ASP A 31 1.47 -1.66 -5.62
CA ASP A 31 2.03 -1.44 -6.97
C ASP A 31 2.32 0.04 -7.25
N VAL A 32 1.55 0.94 -6.62
CA VAL A 32 1.69 2.40 -6.76
C VAL A 32 1.64 3.04 -5.38
N HIS A 33 2.60 3.92 -5.10
CA HIS A 33 2.75 4.54 -3.78
C HIS A 33 2.30 5.99 -3.83
N TYR A 34 1.56 6.39 -2.80
CA TYR A 34 1.16 7.78 -2.60
C TYR A 34 1.51 8.23 -1.19
N GLU A 35 2.05 9.43 -1.08
CA GLU A 35 2.30 10.11 0.17
C GLU A 35 1.36 11.31 0.33
N ILE A 36 0.77 11.44 1.52
CA ILE A 36 -0.02 12.60 1.91
C ILE A 36 0.85 13.48 2.79
N SER A 37 1.18 14.67 2.30
CA SER A 37 1.93 15.69 3.04
C SER A 37 1.42 17.09 2.68
N GLU A 38 1.45 18.02 3.64
CA GLU A 38 1.02 19.42 3.40
C GLU A 38 -0.40 19.54 2.79
N LYS A 39 -1.33 18.68 3.23
CA LYS A 39 -2.70 18.57 2.69
C LYS A 39 -2.76 18.27 1.17
N LYS A 40 -1.68 17.72 0.61
CA LYS A 40 -1.59 17.29 -0.79
C LYS A 40 -1.28 15.80 -0.86
N LEU A 41 -1.82 15.14 -1.88
CA LEU A 41 -1.49 13.76 -2.25
C LEU A 41 -0.44 13.83 -3.37
N ARG A 42 0.66 13.09 -3.23
CA ARG A 42 1.71 12.97 -4.25
C ARG A 42 1.99 11.51 -4.52
N GLN A 43 2.05 11.14 -5.79
CA GLN A 43 2.56 9.83 -6.16
C GLN A 43 4.08 9.83 -5.97
N VAL A 44 4.59 8.76 -5.38
CA VAL A 44 6.02 8.52 -5.19
C VAL A 44 6.41 7.35 -6.07
N ASP A 45 7.54 7.48 -6.78
CA ASP A 45 8.12 6.44 -7.63
C ASP A 45 8.84 5.36 -6.80
#